data_AF-A0A969ZHZ7-F1
#
_entry.id   AF-A0A969ZHZ7-F1
#
_cell.length_a   1.000
_cell.length_b   1.000
_cell.length_c   1.000
_cell.angle_alpha   90.00
_cell.angle_beta   90.00
_cell.angle_gamma   90.00
#
_symmetry.space_group_name_H-M   'P 1'
#
loop_
_entity.id
_entity.type
_entity.pdbx_description
1 polymer ?
#
loop_
_entity_poly.entity_id
_entity_poly.type
_entity_poly.pdbx_seq_one_letter_code
_entity_poly.pdbx_strand_id
1 'polypeptide(L)'
;MTVTVSPGLAWLKAGDFWGVSAFEKNAQVLTVDTADGELARIDAVCVRLDKNLNVGQLVIKKGSYTPQPPIIAAPVRDLDYDEIYVATIMVRAGATSILASDITDQRLNESFCGLMRDGVTGIPTAQLQTQASAIIAQIQTVLEEAIQDVQDGTTFMLRTIYDPSDERKDIFSELAGKAQKNHASTTNDYGIGDATNYGHLKASNAIDGTSGENDGVAATPLAIKTLNDIKVTTNPASMSLYVSSTGSDTTGDGTEQNPYATIQKAISVLPKHLSHDATIYVDGDTAGGINISGFTGAKLNIAPKTSSQIYHMTGRVLVENNHCPVEISYCYSDYAAVSGTQVFTASNNSGITKVVNCGASTSPVNEVSPYGADNFAVLHVVNGYRVSGFGHAYFASFGGRVVVQGDSGNAPISQPFRAYNGGIIQILSTSFTQTTWASQGSVIVKSTGATIG
;
A
#
# COMPACT_ATOMS: atom_id res chain seq x y z
N MET A 1 -58.37 -29.96 -50.68
CA MET A 1 -57.30 -30.04 -49.67
C MET A 1 -57.29 -31.45 -49.09
N THR A 2 -56.23 -31.94 -48.46
CA THR A 2 -56.21 -33.31 -47.90
C THR A 2 -55.70 -33.33 -46.47
N VAL A 3 -56.22 -34.24 -45.66
CA VAL A 3 -55.71 -34.55 -44.32
C VAL A 3 -55.41 -36.04 -44.22
N THR A 4 -54.37 -36.39 -43.48
CA THR A 4 -53.98 -37.79 -43.28
C THR A 4 -54.27 -38.19 -41.85
N VAL A 5 -55.02 -39.28 -41.69
CA VAL A 5 -55.31 -39.87 -40.39
C VAL A 5 -54.41 -41.08 -40.22
N SER A 6 -53.64 -41.09 -39.14
CA SER A 6 -52.72 -42.20 -38.81
C SER A 6 -53.49 -43.49 -38.49
N PRO A 7 -52.84 -44.66 -38.57
CA PRO A 7 -53.42 -45.93 -38.12
C PRO A 7 -53.94 -45.83 -36.68
N GLY A 8 -55.04 -46.53 -36.39
CA GLY A 8 -55.67 -46.44 -35.09
C GLY A 8 -56.83 -47.41 -34.90
N LEU A 9 -57.30 -47.48 -33.66
CA LEU A 9 -58.45 -48.28 -33.24
C LEU A 9 -59.49 -47.33 -32.61
N ALA A 10 -60.73 -47.43 -33.07
CA ALA A 10 -61.87 -46.75 -32.50
C ALA A 10 -62.89 -47.78 -32.00
N TRP A 11 -63.62 -47.43 -30.95
CA TRP A 11 -64.73 -48.23 -30.43
C TRP A 11 -66.03 -47.45 -30.62
N LEU A 12 -66.96 -48.02 -31.37
CA LEU A 12 -68.25 -47.43 -31.75
C LEU A 12 -69.38 -48.22 -31.11
N LYS A 13 -70.48 -47.57 -30.76
CA LYS A 13 -71.67 -48.20 -30.20
C LYS A 13 -72.56 -48.71 -31.33
N ALA A 14 -72.65 -50.01 -31.49
CA ALA A 14 -73.66 -50.62 -32.35
C ALA A 14 -75.06 -50.54 -31.70
N GLY A 15 -75.12 -50.56 -30.36
CA GLY A 15 -76.29 -50.18 -29.55
C GLY A 15 -75.97 -50.26 -28.05
N ASP A 16 -77.01 -50.38 -27.21
CA ASP A 16 -76.87 -50.14 -25.76
C ASP A 16 -75.89 -51.07 -25.05
N PHE A 17 -75.82 -52.33 -25.47
CA PHE A 17 -75.00 -53.38 -24.84
C PHE A 17 -73.99 -54.04 -25.79
N TRP A 18 -73.74 -53.43 -26.95
CA TRP A 18 -72.87 -54.00 -27.98
C TRP A 18 -72.11 -52.89 -28.70
N GLY A 19 -70.82 -53.14 -28.93
CA GLY A 19 -69.92 -52.22 -29.61
C GLY A 19 -69.14 -52.93 -30.69
N VAL A 20 -68.67 -52.15 -31.66
CA VAL A 20 -67.85 -52.61 -32.78
C VAL A 20 -66.51 -51.87 -32.70
N SER A 21 -65.43 -52.61 -32.90
CA SER A 21 -64.11 -52.01 -33.12
C SER A 21 -63.93 -51.68 -34.60
N ALA A 22 -63.68 -50.41 -34.90
CA ALA A 22 -63.21 -49.98 -36.20
C ALA A 22 -61.68 -49.86 -36.14
N PHE A 23 -60.97 -50.73 -36.85
CA PHE A 23 -59.51 -50.80 -36.86
C PHE A 23 -58.97 -50.47 -38.26
N GLU A 24 -58.08 -49.48 -38.33
CA GLU A 24 -57.35 -49.14 -39.55
C GLU A 24 -55.85 -49.34 -39.34
N LYS A 25 -55.26 -50.26 -40.11
CA LYS A 25 -53.83 -50.63 -39.99
C LYS A 25 -52.90 -49.64 -40.69
N ASN A 26 -53.39 -48.93 -41.70
CA ASN A 26 -52.61 -48.02 -42.54
C ASN A 26 -53.14 -46.60 -42.40
N ALA A 27 -52.29 -45.61 -42.64
CA ALA A 27 -52.74 -44.22 -42.65
C ALA A 27 -53.69 -44.00 -43.83
N GLN A 28 -54.81 -43.31 -43.58
CA GLN A 28 -55.80 -43.00 -44.59
C GLN A 28 -55.77 -41.52 -44.95
N VAL A 29 -55.69 -41.22 -46.25
CA VAL A 29 -55.77 -39.85 -46.76
C VAL A 29 -57.23 -39.54 -47.06
N LEU A 30 -57.75 -38.49 -46.44
CA LEU A 30 -59.09 -37.97 -46.65
C LEU A 30 -59.04 -36.66 -47.42
N THR A 31 -59.95 -36.50 -48.38
CA THR A 31 -60.09 -35.26 -49.13
C THR A 31 -61.07 -34.35 -48.40
N VAL A 32 -60.64 -33.12 -48.14
CA VAL A 32 -61.47 -32.02 -47.65
C VAL A 32 -61.85 -31.16 -48.85
N ASP A 33 -63.16 -31.00 -49.05
CA ASP A 33 -63.74 -30.15 -50.09
C ASP A 33 -63.15 -28.75 -50.06
N THR A 34 -63.00 -28.16 -51.26
CA THR A 34 -62.55 -26.77 -51.42
C THR A 34 -63.37 -25.82 -50.55
N ALA A 35 -62.69 -24.81 -50.00
CA ALA A 35 -63.31 -23.76 -49.22
C ALA A 35 -64.25 -22.92 -50.10
N ASP A 36 -65.28 -22.35 -49.48
CA ASP A 36 -66.07 -21.29 -50.10
C ASP A 36 -65.26 -19.98 -50.10
N GLY A 37 -65.51 -19.09 -51.08
CA GLY A 37 -64.77 -17.84 -51.20
C GLY A 37 -65.01 -16.84 -50.06
N GLU A 38 -66.17 -16.90 -49.41
CA GLU A 38 -66.61 -15.91 -48.43
C GLU A 38 -66.94 -16.52 -47.05
N LEU A 39 -67.42 -17.77 -47.00
CA LEU A 39 -67.92 -18.37 -45.76
C LEU A 39 -66.97 -19.44 -45.20
N ALA A 40 -66.64 -19.31 -43.91
CA ALA A 40 -65.90 -20.34 -43.18
C ALA A 40 -66.85 -21.44 -42.67
N ARG A 41 -66.34 -22.66 -42.50
CA ARG A 41 -67.07 -23.79 -41.90
C ARG A 41 -66.13 -24.69 -41.11
N ILE A 42 -66.68 -25.51 -40.21
CA ILE A 42 -65.90 -26.49 -39.47
C ILE A 42 -66.29 -27.89 -39.94
N ASP A 43 -65.35 -28.56 -40.61
CA ASP A 43 -65.50 -29.95 -41.05
C ASP A 43 -64.95 -30.88 -39.93
N ALA A 44 -65.50 -32.08 -39.79
CA ALA A 44 -65.06 -33.05 -38.76
C ALA A 44 -64.49 -34.32 -39.38
N VAL A 45 -63.35 -34.77 -38.87
CA VAL A 45 -62.78 -36.09 -39.18
C VAL A 45 -63.54 -37.10 -38.33
N CYS A 46 -64.47 -37.81 -38.97
CA CYS A 46 -65.44 -38.66 -38.32
C CYS A 46 -65.11 -40.14 -38.54
N VAL A 47 -65.06 -40.90 -37.45
CA VAL A 47 -65.17 -42.37 -37.54
C VAL A 47 -66.67 -42.69 -37.42
N ARG A 48 -67.25 -43.25 -38.47
CA ARG A 48 -68.68 -43.55 -38.58
C ARG A 48 -68.87 -45.05 -38.67
N LEU A 49 -69.76 -45.60 -37.83
CA LEU A 49 -70.34 -46.92 -38.01
C LEU A 49 -71.66 -46.77 -38.77
N ASP A 50 -71.74 -47.37 -39.96
CA ASP A 50 -73.02 -47.60 -40.64
C ASP A 50 -73.62 -48.89 -40.07
N LYS A 51 -74.71 -48.77 -39.30
CA LYS A 51 -75.34 -49.91 -38.60
C LYS A 51 -76.11 -50.82 -39.54
N ASN A 52 -76.57 -50.29 -40.67
CA ASN A 52 -77.33 -51.04 -41.67
C ASN A 52 -76.41 -51.92 -42.52
N LEU A 53 -75.23 -51.41 -42.86
CA LEU A 53 -74.22 -52.15 -43.62
C LEU A 53 -73.21 -52.88 -42.74
N ASN A 54 -73.19 -52.58 -41.44
CA ASN A 54 -72.23 -53.09 -40.46
C ASN A 54 -70.76 -52.81 -40.87
N VAL A 55 -70.50 -51.59 -41.37
CA VAL A 55 -69.17 -51.15 -41.82
C VAL A 55 -68.74 -49.91 -41.05
N GLY A 56 -67.57 -49.98 -40.42
CA GLY A 56 -66.87 -48.81 -39.88
C GLY A 56 -66.08 -48.13 -40.99
N GLN A 57 -66.24 -46.82 -41.15
CA GLN A 57 -65.58 -46.03 -42.18
C GLN A 57 -65.11 -44.69 -41.62
N LEU A 58 -63.99 -44.22 -42.16
CA LEU A 58 -63.46 -42.90 -41.86
C LEU A 58 -63.92 -41.91 -42.94
N VAL A 59 -64.64 -40.86 -42.53
CA VAL A 59 -65.27 -39.89 -43.44
C VAL A 59 -65.07 -38.47 -42.95
N ILE A 60 -65.03 -37.52 -43.89
CA ILE A 60 -65.12 -36.09 -43.56
C ILE A 60 -66.60 -35.71 -43.51
N LYS A 61 -67.05 -35.27 -42.33
CA LYS A 61 -68.38 -34.70 -42.17
C LYS A 61 -68.29 -33.19 -42.36
N LYS A 62 -68.91 -32.71 -43.43
CA LYS A 62 -68.88 -31.30 -43.81
C LYS A 62 -69.69 -30.45 -42.83
N GLY A 63 -69.12 -29.33 -42.43
CA GLY A 63 -69.79 -28.31 -41.62
C GLY A 63 -70.84 -27.54 -42.41
N SER A 64 -71.76 -26.89 -41.69
CA SER A 64 -72.66 -25.90 -42.27
C SER A 64 -71.93 -24.56 -42.46
N TYR A 65 -72.31 -23.81 -43.49
CA TYR A 65 -71.86 -22.43 -43.68
C TYR A 65 -72.63 -21.42 -42.83
N THR A 66 -73.68 -21.86 -42.13
CA THR A 66 -74.50 -21.02 -41.24
C THR A 66 -74.78 -21.76 -39.93
N PRO A 67 -74.73 -21.08 -38.75
CA PRO A 67 -74.42 -19.65 -38.53
C PRO A 67 -72.94 -19.27 -38.71
N GLN A 68 -72.65 -17.96 -38.72
CA GLN A 68 -71.30 -17.39 -38.60
C GLN A 68 -71.19 -16.67 -37.24
N PRO A 69 -70.19 -16.97 -36.38
CA PRO A 69 -69.08 -17.91 -36.57
C PRO A 69 -69.55 -19.37 -36.69
N PRO A 70 -68.83 -20.21 -37.47
CA PRO A 70 -69.25 -21.58 -37.72
C PRO A 70 -69.23 -22.41 -36.45
N ILE A 71 -70.23 -23.28 -36.31
CA ILE A 71 -70.38 -24.20 -35.17
C ILE A 71 -70.01 -25.62 -35.59
N ILE A 72 -69.55 -26.42 -34.64
CA ILE A 72 -69.28 -27.85 -34.86
C ILE A 72 -70.62 -28.58 -34.96
N ALA A 73 -70.88 -29.25 -36.10
CA ALA A 73 -72.07 -30.08 -36.24
C ALA A 73 -72.00 -31.30 -35.31
N ALA A 74 -73.02 -31.54 -34.48
CA ALA A 74 -73.00 -32.65 -33.53
C ALA A 74 -72.83 -34.02 -34.23
N PRO A 75 -72.12 -34.99 -33.62
CA PRO A 75 -72.02 -36.35 -34.13
C PRO A 75 -73.40 -37.01 -34.14
N VAL A 76 -73.73 -37.71 -35.22
CA VAL A 76 -74.99 -38.46 -35.34
C VAL A 76 -74.81 -39.77 -34.59
N ARG A 77 -75.70 -40.01 -33.63
CA ARG A 77 -75.77 -41.25 -32.84
C ARG A 77 -77.22 -41.69 -32.76
N ASP A 78 -77.72 -42.27 -33.84
CA ASP A 78 -79.11 -42.69 -34.00
C ASP A 78 -79.19 -44.19 -34.36
N LEU A 79 -80.31 -44.63 -34.94
CA LEU A 79 -80.51 -46.04 -35.30
C LEU A 79 -79.69 -46.48 -36.52
N ASP A 80 -79.30 -45.53 -37.39
CA ASP A 80 -78.62 -45.83 -38.65
C ASP A 80 -77.10 -45.61 -38.54
N TYR A 81 -76.67 -44.61 -37.77
CA TYR A 81 -75.27 -44.21 -37.64
C TYR A 81 -74.82 -44.02 -36.19
N ASP A 82 -73.58 -44.41 -35.90
CA ASP A 82 -72.85 -43.97 -34.69
C ASP A 82 -71.54 -43.28 -35.09
N GLU A 83 -71.39 -42.03 -34.65
CA GLU A 83 -70.27 -41.16 -35.02
C GLU A 83 -69.48 -40.68 -33.80
N ILE A 84 -68.16 -40.66 -33.97
CA ILE A 84 -67.22 -39.98 -33.08
C ILE A 84 -66.26 -39.13 -33.92
N TYR A 85 -65.83 -37.99 -33.38
CA TYR A 85 -64.90 -37.12 -34.09
C TYR A 85 -63.50 -37.18 -33.49
N VAL A 86 -62.52 -37.54 -34.31
CA VAL A 86 -61.11 -37.57 -33.90
C VAL A 86 -60.55 -36.15 -33.83
N ALA A 87 -60.91 -35.32 -34.81
CA ALA A 87 -60.49 -33.93 -34.90
C ALA A 87 -61.53 -33.10 -35.64
N THR A 88 -61.54 -31.81 -35.37
CA THR A 88 -62.30 -30.80 -36.13
C THR A 88 -61.33 -29.91 -36.91
N ILE A 89 -61.69 -29.57 -38.14
CA ILE A 89 -60.88 -28.80 -39.08
C ILE A 89 -61.62 -27.50 -39.39
N MET A 90 -61.02 -26.36 -39.08
CA MET A 90 -61.51 -25.05 -39.47
C MET A 90 -61.14 -24.76 -40.93
N VAL A 91 -62.13 -24.83 -41.82
CA VAL A 91 -61.97 -24.43 -43.22
C VAL A 91 -62.30 -22.94 -43.32
N ARG A 92 -61.26 -22.10 -43.37
CA ARG A 92 -61.40 -20.64 -43.50
C ARG A 92 -61.93 -20.27 -44.89
N ALA A 93 -62.60 -19.13 -44.99
CA ALA A 93 -63.01 -18.56 -46.28
C ALA A 93 -61.80 -18.39 -47.21
N GLY A 94 -61.93 -18.81 -48.47
CA GLY A 94 -60.89 -18.75 -49.49
C GLY A 94 -59.67 -19.65 -49.25
N ALA A 95 -59.68 -20.56 -48.26
CA ALA A 95 -58.52 -21.38 -47.94
C ALA A 95 -58.13 -22.34 -49.09
N THR A 96 -56.86 -22.27 -49.50
CA THR A 96 -56.24 -23.19 -50.48
C THR A 96 -55.46 -24.33 -49.82
N SER A 97 -55.20 -24.25 -48.52
CA SER A 97 -54.49 -25.24 -47.70
C SER A 97 -55.02 -25.25 -46.27
N ILE A 98 -54.91 -26.39 -45.57
CA ILE A 98 -55.22 -26.51 -44.15
C ILE A 98 -53.93 -26.33 -43.34
N LEU A 99 -53.95 -25.44 -42.34
CA LEU A 99 -52.82 -25.24 -41.43
C LEU A 99 -52.96 -26.15 -40.20
N ALA A 100 -51.84 -26.41 -39.51
CA ALA A 100 -51.86 -27.16 -38.25
C ALA A 100 -52.73 -26.47 -37.17
N SER A 101 -52.76 -25.13 -37.15
CA SER A 101 -53.61 -24.35 -36.23
C SER A 101 -55.11 -24.48 -36.51
N ASP A 102 -55.50 -24.97 -37.69
CA ASP A 102 -56.90 -25.17 -38.05
C ASP A 102 -57.44 -26.52 -37.56
N ILE A 103 -56.56 -27.40 -37.06
CA ILE A 103 -56.90 -28.74 -36.60
C ILE A 103 -56.97 -28.74 -35.07
N THR A 104 -58.16 -29.00 -34.53
CA THR A 104 -58.37 -29.18 -33.09
C THR A 104 -58.61 -30.65 -32.80
N ASP A 105 -57.76 -31.24 -31.95
CA ASP A 105 -57.90 -32.63 -31.50
C ASP A 105 -59.10 -32.76 -30.56
N GLN A 106 -60.00 -33.69 -30.87
CA GLN A 106 -61.23 -33.93 -30.10
C GLN A 106 -61.22 -35.28 -29.37
N ARG A 107 -60.14 -36.06 -29.44
CA ARG A 107 -60.06 -37.42 -28.85
C ARG A 107 -60.26 -37.46 -27.33
N LEU A 108 -59.97 -36.35 -26.66
CA LEU A 108 -60.13 -36.20 -25.21
C LEU A 108 -61.43 -35.50 -24.81
N ASN A 109 -62.24 -35.07 -25.78
CA ASN A 109 -63.47 -34.31 -25.53
C ASN A 109 -64.71 -35.22 -25.50
N GLU A 110 -65.17 -35.56 -24.30
CA GLU A 110 -66.27 -36.51 -24.06
C GLU A 110 -67.58 -36.21 -24.82
N SER A 111 -67.80 -34.97 -25.25
CA SER A 111 -68.96 -34.60 -26.07
C SER A 111 -68.87 -35.07 -27.53
N PHE A 112 -67.66 -35.24 -28.06
CA PHE A 112 -67.38 -35.62 -29.46
C PHE A 112 -66.69 -36.98 -29.58
N CYS A 113 -65.59 -37.18 -28.85
CA CYS A 113 -64.85 -38.44 -28.76
C CYS A 113 -64.25 -38.58 -27.36
N GLY A 114 -64.39 -39.76 -26.77
CA GLY A 114 -63.82 -40.05 -25.46
C GLY A 114 -62.75 -41.13 -25.56
N LEU A 115 -61.94 -41.23 -24.51
CA LEU A 115 -61.09 -42.39 -24.31
C LEU A 115 -61.94 -43.60 -23.92
N MET A 116 -61.74 -44.74 -24.58
CA MET A 116 -62.29 -46.01 -24.14
C MET A 116 -61.73 -46.33 -22.74
N ARG A 117 -62.62 -46.54 -21.76
CA ARG A 117 -62.25 -46.81 -20.37
C ARG A 117 -63.01 -48.02 -19.84
N ASP A 118 -62.30 -48.82 -19.06
CA ASP A 118 -62.81 -49.96 -18.32
C ASP A 118 -63.41 -49.50 -16.97
N GLY A 119 -64.67 -49.85 -16.69
CA GLY A 119 -65.24 -50.07 -15.34
C GLY A 119 -65.62 -48.92 -14.36
N VAL A 120 -66.94 -48.69 -14.25
CA VAL A 120 -67.80 -48.37 -13.05
C VAL A 120 -67.82 -46.96 -12.42
N THR A 121 -66.75 -46.19 -12.28
CA THR A 121 -66.85 -44.76 -11.90
C THR A 121 -65.74 -43.98 -12.57
N GLY A 122 -66.09 -43.16 -13.56
CA GLY A 122 -65.14 -42.53 -14.48
C GLY A 122 -64.02 -41.75 -13.78
N ILE A 123 -62.82 -41.77 -14.37
CA ILE A 123 -61.73 -40.85 -13.97
C ILE A 123 -62.22 -39.42 -14.23
N PRO A 124 -62.31 -38.55 -13.20
CA PRO A 124 -62.85 -37.20 -13.34
C PRO A 124 -61.83 -36.29 -14.02
N THR A 125 -61.71 -36.45 -15.34
CA THR A 125 -60.89 -35.63 -16.26
C THR A 125 -61.17 -34.15 -16.11
N ALA A 126 -62.44 -33.76 -15.91
CA ALA A 126 -62.81 -32.38 -15.64
C ALA A 126 -62.18 -31.85 -14.33
N GLN A 127 -62.15 -32.65 -13.26
CA GLN A 127 -61.51 -32.26 -12.01
C GLN A 127 -59.99 -32.23 -12.14
N LEU A 128 -59.39 -33.19 -12.84
CA LEU A 128 -57.95 -33.20 -13.12
C LEU A 128 -57.53 -32.01 -13.99
N GLN A 129 -58.32 -31.65 -15.00
CA GLN A 129 -58.08 -30.47 -15.84
C GLN A 129 -58.24 -29.17 -15.04
N THR A 130 -59.23 -29.11 -14.15
CA THR A 130 -59.42 -27.99 -13.23
C THR A 130 -58.24 -27.86 -12.27
N GLN A 131 -57.76 -28.96 -11.69
CA GLN A 131 -56.59 -28.99 -10.82
C GLN A 131 -55.31 -28.61 -11.57
N ALA A 132 -55.10 -29.13 -12.78
CA ALA A 132 -53.97 -28.77 -13.61
C ALA A 132 -53.98 -27.27 -13.97
N SER A 133 -55.14 -26.73 -14.32
CA SER A 133 -55.30 -25.29 -14.62
C SER A 133 -55.07 -24.43 -13.37
N ALA A 134 -55.53 -24.88 -12.19
CA ALA A 134 -55.28 -24.20 -10.92
C ALA A 134 -53.78 -24.20 -10.53
N ILE A 135 -53.09 -25.33 -10.74
CA ILE A 135 -51.64 -25.43 -10.52
C ILE A 135 -50.88 -24.49 -11.47
N ILE A 136 -51.25 -24.45 -12.75
CA ILE A 136 -50.63 -23.53 -13.72
C ILE A 136 -50.85 -22.08 -13.31
N ALA A 137 -52.06 -21.70 -12.89
CA ALA A 137 -52.35 -20.35 -12.39
C ALA A 137 -51.52 -20.01 -11.15
N GLN A 138 -51.36 -20.95 -10.21
CA GLN A 138 -50.53 -20.75 -9.03
C GLN A 138 -49.04 -20.57 -9.38
N ILE A 139 -48.53 -21.34 -10.34
CA ILE A 139 -47.15 -21.20 -10.83
C ILE A 139 -46.95 -19.81 -11.46
N GLN A 140 -47.92 -19.32 -12.23
CA GLN A 140 -47.87 -17.97 -12.81
C GLN A 140 -47.80 -16.89 -11.74
N THR A 141 -48.65 -16.96 -10.70
CA THR A 141 -48.63 -16.00 -9.59
C THR A 141 -47.30 -16.00 -8.85
N VAL A 142 -46.78 -17.18 -8.47
CA VAL A 142 -45.49 -17.28 -7.76
C VAL A 142 -44.33 -16.77 -8.61
N LEU A 143 -44.37 -16.99 -9.93
CA LEU A 143 -43.34 -16.49 -10.83
C LEU A 143 -43.38 -14.96 -10.92
N GLU A 144 -44.57 -14.35 -11.02
CA GLU A 144 -44.73 -12.90 -11.03
C GLU A 144 -44.24 -12.26 -9.72
N GLU A 145 -44.56 -12.86 -8.57
CA GLU A 145 -44.06 -12.43 -7.26
C GLU A 145 -42.53 -12.53 -7.17
N ALA A 146 -41.95 -13.66 -7.58
CA ALA A 146 -40.49 -13.84 -7.57
C ALA A 146 -39.75 -12.86 -8.50
N ILE A 147 -40.34 -12.53 -9.66
CA ILE A 147 -39.80 -11.51 -10.55
C ILE A 147 -39.83 -10.15 -9.87
N GLN A 148 -40.92 -9.80 -9.17
CA GLN A 148 -41.03 -8.54 -8.45
C GLN A 148 -40.00 -8.44 -7.31
N ASP A 149 -39.82 -9.50 -6.52
CA ASP A 149 -38.82 -9.54 -5.44
C ASP A 149 -37.38 -9.32 -5.97
N VAL A 150 -37.05 -9.96 -7.11
CA VAL A 150 -35.76 -9.76 -7.77
C VAL A 150 -35.62 -8.33 -8.29
N GLN A 151 -36.67 -7.75 -8.88
CA GLN A 151 -36.67 -6.37 -9.36
C GLN A 151 -36.52 -5.38 -8.21
N ASP A 152 -37.21 -5.58 -7.09
CA ASP A 152 -37.14 -4.71 -5.91
C ASP A 152 -35.77 -4.77 -5.24
N GLY A 153 -35.21 -5.97 -5.07
CA GLY A 153 -33.86 -6.17 -4.56
C GLY A 153 -32.79 -5.54 -5.47
N THR A 154 -32.97 -5.64 -6.78
CA THR A 154 -32.05 -5.04 -7.76
C THR A 154 -32.19 -3.51 -7.80
N THR A 155 -33.40 -2.98 -7.69
CA THR A 155 -33.68 -1.53 -7.66
C THR A 155 -33.07 -0.85 -6.44
N PHE A 156 -33.13 -1.50 -5.27
CA PHE A 156 -32.48 -0.99 -4.06
C PHE A 156 -30.95 -0.84 -4.24
N MET A 157 -30.31 -1.83 -4.88
CA MET A 157 -28.86 -1.83 -5.14
C MET A 157 -28.46 -0.83 -6.23
N LEU A 158 -29.29 -0.62 -7.26
CA LEU A 158 -29.00 0.28 -8.38
C LEU A 158 -29.28 1.74 -8.03
N ARG A 159 -30.46 2.07 -7.49
CA ARG A 159 -30.92 3.46 -7.29
C ARG A 159 -30.21 4.17 -6.15
N THR A 160 -29.92 3.49 -5.05
CA THR A 160 -29.37 4.13 -3.83
C THR A 160 -27.92 4.55 -3.99
N ILE A 161 -27.15 3.89 -4.87
CA ILE A 161 -25.69 4.08 -4.97
C ILE A 161 -25.25 4.49 -6.39
N TYR A 162 -25.92 4.02 -7.45
CA TYR A 162 -25.41 4.13 -8.82
C TYR A 162 -26.31 4.89 -9.80
N ASP A 163 -27.62 5.01 -9.55
CA ASP A 163 -28.54 5.81 -10.37
C ASP A 163 -29.65 6.47 -9.53
N PRO A 164 -29.31 7.45 -8.66
CA PRO A 164 -30.28 8.13 -7.79
C PRO A 164 -31.33 8.95 -8.55
N SER A 165 -31.09 9.24 -9.84
CA SER A 165 -31.97 10.01 -10.72
C SER A 165 -32.89 9.15 -11.59
N ASP A 166 -32.78 7.82 -11.51
CA ASP A 166 -33.61 6.86 -12.26
C ASP A 166 -33.53 7.04 -13.79
N GLU A 167 -32.33 7.34 -14.30
CA GLU A 167 -32.08 7.58 -15.73
C GLU A 167 -31.79 6.29 -16.53
N ARG A 168 -31.85 5.12 -15.89
CA ARG A 168 -31.46 3.80 -16.44
C ARG A 168 -30.03 3.81 -16.97
N LYS A 169 -29.10 4.30 -16.15
CA LYS A 169 -27.68 4.34 -16.52
C LYS A 169 -27.08 2.93 -16.56
N ASP A 170 -26.25 2.68 -17.57
CA ASP A 170 -25.47 1.45 -17.64
C ASP A 170 -24.47 1.42 -16.47
N ILE A 171 -24.67 0.51 -15.52
CA ILE A 171 -23.81 0.37 -14.34
C ILE A 171 -22.37 0.01 -14.72
N PHE A 172 -22.12 -0.69 -15.84
CA PHE A 172 -20.77 -0.97 -16.30
C PHE A 172 -20.09 0.29 -16.85
N SER A 173 -20.86 1.19 -17.45
CA SER A 173 -20.39 2.53 -17.85
C SER A 173 -20.13 3.43 -16.62
N GLU A 174 -20.98 3.38 -15.61
CA GLU A 174 -20.81 4.16 -14.38
C GLU A 174 -19.68 3.65 -13.50
N LEU A 175 -19.43 2.33 -13.46
CA LEU A 175 -18.34 1.72 -12.71
C LEU A 175 -16.99 1.81 -13.45
N ALA A 176 -17.00 2.07 -14.76
CA ALA A 176 -15.80 2.28 -15.55
C ALA A 176 -15.06 3.54 -15.08
N GLY A 177 -14.04 3.35 -14.25
CA GLY A 177 -13.15 4.43 -13.75
C GLY A 177 -13.38 4.83 -12.30
N LYS A 178 -14.39 4.28 -11.61
CA LYS A 178 -14.62 4.55 -10.17
C LYS A 178 -13.66 3.78 -9.25
N ALA A 179 -13.05 2.69 -9.73
CA ALA A 179 -11.98 1.97 -9.03
C ALA A 179 -10.62 2.27 -9.67
N GLN A 180 -9.60 2.58 -8.86
CA GLN A 180 -8.22 2.74 -9.32
C GLN A 180 -7.72 1.41 -9.90
N LYS A 181 -7.61 1.32 -11.24
CA LYS A 181 -7.15 0.10 -11.95
C LYS A 181 -5.62 -0.05 -11.99
N ASN A 182 -4.89 0.99 -11.59
CA ASN A 182 -3.44 0.99 -11.54
C ASN A 182 -2.98 1.55 -10.19
N HIS A 183 -2.54 0.67 -9.29
CA HIS A 183 -1.81 1.05 -8.08
C HIS A 183 -0.28 0.96 -8.26
N ALA A 184 0.18 0.56 -9.46
CA ALA A 184 1.58 0.63 -9.87
C ALA A 184 1.62 0.80 -11.40
N SER A 185 2.18 1.91 -11.88
CA SER A 185 2.40 2.19 -13.29
C SER A 185 3.90 2.29 -13.55
N THR A 186 4.39 1.65 -14.61
CA THR A 186 5.76 1.82 -15.14
C THR A 186 5.87 3.01 -16.11
N THR A 187 4.73 3.58 -16.49
CA THR A 187 4.58 4.74 -17.38
C THR A 187 4.53 6.04 -16.58
N ASN A 188 5.26 7.07 -17.02
CA ASN A 188 5.43 8.35 -16.33
C ASN A 188 4.26 9.35 -16.53
N ASP A 189 3.15 8.91 -17.12
CA ASP A 189 2.10 9.82 -17.64
C ASP A 189 0.99 10.19 -16.63
N TYR A 190 1.01 9.61 -15.41
CA TYR A 190 -0.01 9.88 -14.39
C TYR A 190 0.63 10.07 -13.01
N GLY A 191 0.52 11.27 -12.44
CA GLY A 191 1.00 11.59 -11.10
C GLY A 191 1.84 12.87 -10.96
N ILE A 192 1.54 13.92 -11.72
CA ILE A 192 2.12 15.25 -11.45
C ILE A 192 1.42 15.79 -10.20
N GLY A 193 2.00 15.55 -9.02
CA GLY A 193 1.59 16.25 -7.82
C GLY A 193 2.15 17.67 -7.87
N ASP A 194 1.26 18.65 -7.89
CA ASP A 194 1.57 20.08 -7.83
C ASP A 194 0.90 20.71 -6.60
N ALA A 195 1.07 22.02 -6.38
CA ALA A 195 0.51 22.73 -5.21
C ALA A 195 -1.03 22.69 -5.12
N THR A 196 -1.72 22.29 -6.19
CA THR A 196 -3.18 22.27 -6.34
C THR A 196 -3.77 20.88 -6.61
N ASN A 197 -2.97 19.93 -7.11
CA ASN A 197 -3.39 18.58 -7.49
C ASN A 197 -2.62 17.53 -6.68
N TYR A 198 -3.31 16.83 -5.78
CA TYR A 198 -2.74 15.75 -4.97
C TYR A 198 -2.92 14.39 -5.68
N GLY A 199 -1.84 13.85 -6.28
CA GLY A 199 -1.80 12.54 -6.95
C GLY A 199 -0.79 11.56 -6.34
N HIS A 200 -0.67 10.36 -6.93
CA HIS A 200 0.37 9.39 -6.58
C HIS A 200 1.72 9.85 -7.15
N LEU A 201 2.60 10.36 -6.29
CA LEU A 201 3.95 10.83 -6.64
C LEU A 201 4.93 9.65 -6.77
N LYS A 202 5.83 9.69 -7.75
CA LYS A 202 6.90 8.68 -7.87
C LYS A 202 7.97 8.94 -6.82
N ALA A 203 8.38 7.94 -6.04
CA ALA A 203 9.48 8.12 -5.08
C ALA A 203 10.85 8.00 -5.78
N SER A 204 11.77 8.94 -5.55
CA SER A 204 13.13 8.91 -6.12
C SER A 204 14.23 9.07 -5.08
N ASN A 205 15.36 8.40 -5.34
CA ASN A 205 16.62 8.55 -4.59
C ASN A 205 17.54 9.64 -5.17
N ALA A 206 17.18 10.22 -6.32
CA ALA A 206 17.98 11.22 -7.01
C ALA A 206 18.03 12.53 -6.20
N ILE A 207 19.19 13.20 -6.25
CA ILE A 207 19.48 14.44 -5.50
C ILE A 207 19.88 15.61 -6.42
N ASP A 208 19.87 15.37 -7.73
CA ASP A 208 20.29 16.25 -8.82
C ASP A 208 19.10 16.89 -9.54
N GLY A 209 17.94 16.97 -8.88
CA GLY A 209 16.75 17.65 -9.42
C GLY A 209 17.06 19.11 -9.74
N THR A 210 16.81 19.52 -10.99
CA THR A 210 17.18 20.86 -11.51
C THR A 210 16.00 21.82 -11.66
N SER A 211 14.76 21.39 -11.37
CA SER A 211 13.54 22.18 -11.56
C SER A 211 12.50 22.00 -10.46
N GLY A 212 11.83 23.11 -10.10
CA GLY A 212 10.86 23.21 -9.01
C GLY A 212 9.44 22.75 -9.37
N GLU A 213 8.72 22.39 -8.30
CA GLU A 213 7.27 22.17 -8.12
C GLU A 213 6.52 21.21 -9.05
N ASN A 214 6.97 20.94 -10.28
CA ASN A 214 6.15 20.27 -11.30
C ASN A 214 6.65 18.89 -11.77
N ASP A 215 7.72 18.33 -11.20
CA ASP A 215 8.25 17.02 -11.63
C ASP A 215 7.56 15.81 -10.98
N GLY A 216 6.62 16.02 -10.03
CA GLY A 216 5.78 14.96 -9.49
C GLY A 216 6.53 13.83 -8.76
N VAL A 217 7.75 14.11 -8.27
CA VAL A 217 8.61 13.14 -7.57
C VAL A 217 8.65 13.42 -6.08
N ALA A 218 8.32 12.41 -5.26
CA ALA A 218 8.52 12.44 -3.82
C ALA A 218 9.96 12.00 -3.46
N ALA A 219 10.60 12.67 -2.51
CA ALA A 219 11.91 12.25 -2.01
C ALA A 219 11.79 11.01 -1.13
N THR A 220 12.66 10.01 -1.32
CA THR A 220 12.74 8.85 -0.42
C THR A 220 13.53 9.19 0.85
N PRO A 221 13.41 8.37 1.93
CA PRO A 221 14.28 8.50 3.10
C PRO A 221 15.78 8.46 2.76
N LEU A 222 16.17 7.72 1.71
CA LEU A 222 17.56 7.68 1.24
C LEU A 222 17.97 9.01 0.58
N ALA A 223 17.15 9.58 -0.31
CA ALA A 223 17.42 10.90 -0.89
C ALA A 223 17.55 11.97 0.20
N ILE A 224 16.66 11.95 1.21
CA ILE A 224 16.69 12.89 2.34
C ILE A 224 17.95 12.69 3.17
N LYS A 225 18.33 11.44 3.48
CA LYS A 225 19.57 11.13 4.20
C LYS A 225 20.78 11.62 3.41
N THR A 226 20.86 11.28 2.12
CA THR A 226 21.96 11.67 1.25
C THR A 226 22.05 13.19 1.11
N LEU A 227 20.94 13.91 0.99
CA LEU A 227 20.92 15.38 1.03
C LEU A 227 21.34 15.94 2.38
N ASN A 228 20.99 15.29 3.49
CA ASN A 228 21.43 15.73 4.82
C ASN A 228 22.93 15.50 5.03
N ASP A 229 23.46 14.41 4.48
CA ASP A 229 24.89 14.10 4.47
C ASP A 229 25.66 15.01 3.49
N ILE A 230 25.05 15.40 2.36
CA ILE A 230 25.63 16.26 1.31
C ILE A 230 25.39 17.75 1.55
N LYS A 231 24.48 18.13 2.46
CA LYS A 231 24.37 19.49 2.99
C LYS A 231 25.68 19.84 3.72
N VAL A 232 26.71 20.11 2.94
CA VAL A 232 27.65 21.19 3.13
C VAL A 232 26.77 22.42 3.17
N THR A 233 26.18 22.70 4.33
CA THR A 233 25.54 23.98 4.60
C THR A 233 26.54 25.00 4.14
N THR A 234 26.25 25.73 3.05
CA THR A 234 27.03 26.88 2.64
C THR A 234 26.88 27.87 3.78
N ASN A 235 27.76 27.77 4.77
CA ASN A 235 27.72 28.59 5.95
C ASN A 235 28.18 29.98 5.52
N PRO A 236 27.31 31.00 5.56
CA PRO A 236 27.76 32.35 5.27
C PRO A 236 28.64 32.80 6.44
N ALA A 237 29.91 33.10 6.15
CA ALA A 237 30.91 33.58 7.11
C ALA A 237 31.28 32.62 8.27
N SER A 238 32.20 33.06 9.12
CA SER A 238 32.67 32.35 10.33
C SER A 238 31.50 32.01 11.26
N MET A 239 31.45 30.76 11.75
CA MET A 239 30.39 30.30 12.65
C MET A 239 30.73 30.64 14.09
N SER A 240 29.78 31.21 14.84
CA SER A 240 29.94 31.46 16.29
C SER A 240 28.80 30.78 17.05
N LEU A 241 29.13 29.89 17.97
CA LEU A 241 28.19 29.29 18.92
C LEU A 241 28.54 29.70 20.34
N TYR A 242 27.54 29.79 21.21
CA TYR A 242 27.70 30.24 22.60
C TYR A 242 27.24 29.15 23.57
N VAL A 243 28.05 28.96 24.62
CA VAL A 243 27.81 28.03 25.73
C VAL A 243 27.88 28.82 27.03
N SER A 244 26.95 28.60 27.96
CA SER A 244 26.96 29.25 29.27
C SER A 244 26.49 28.30 30.36
N SER A 245 26.96 28.52 31.59
CA SER A 245 26.50 27.80 32.80
C SER A 245 24.99 27.98 33.08
N THR A 246 24.38 29.03 32.53
CA THR A 246 22.93 29.31 32.61
C THR A 246 22.15 28.90 31.36
N GLY A 247 22.83 28.34 30.36
CA GLY A 247 22.23 27.90 29.10
C GLY A 247 21.42 26.60 29.22
N SER A 248 20.94 26.09 28.08
CA SER A 248 20.13 24.86 28.00
C SER A 248 20.48 24.02 26.78
N ASP A 249 20.70 22.72 26.98
CA ASP A 249 20.95 21.78 25.86
C ASP A 249 19.65 21.29 25.18
N THR A 250 18.49 21.53 25.80
CA THR A 250 17.18 21.16 25.26
C THR A 250 16.48 22.31 24.56
N THR A 251 16.64 23.53 25.06
CA THR A 251 15.95 24.74 24.56
C THR A 251 16.89 25.82 24.03
N GLY A 252 18.20 25.71 24.29
CA GLY A 252 19.21 26.60 23.71
C GLY A 252 19.33 26.41 22.21
N ASP A 253 19.57 27.48 21.48
CA ASP A 253 19.82 27.47 20.04
C ASP A 253 21.28 27.78 19.68
N GLY A 254 22.12 28.04 20.69
CA GLY A 254 23.54 28.32 20.51
C GLY A 254 23.86 29.76 20.12
N THR A 255 22.85 30.64 20.09
CA THR A 255 23.04 32.09 20.00
C THR A 255 23.52 32.67 21.32
N GLU A 256 24.02 33.90 21.31
CA GLU A 256 24.48 34.58 22.53
C GLU A 256 23.34 34.80 23.54
N GLN A 257 22.11 35.01 23.05
CA GLN A 257 20.92 35.25 23.87
C GLN A 257 20.34 33.95 24.45
N ASN A 258 20.54 32.83 23.77
CA ASN A 258 20.00 31.53 24.18
C ASN A 258 21.07 30.42 24.01
N PRO A 259 22.14 30.47 24.82
CA PRO A 259 23.29 29.59 24.67
C PRO A 259 22.98 28.14 25.08
N TYR A 260 23.81 27.21 24.60
CA TYR A 260 23.81 25.83 25.09
C TYR A 260 24.37 25.73 26.52
N ALA A 261 24.04 24.66 27.24
CA ALA A 261 24.56 24.41 28.58
C ALA A 261 25.94 23.74 28.55
N THR A 262 26.20 22.89 27.55
CA THR A 262 27.45 22.12 27.45
C THR A 262 28.20 22.37 26.14
N ILE A 263 29.54 22.32 26.21
CA ILE A 263 30.40 22.41 25.02
C ILE A 263 30.15 21.21 24.09
N GLN A 264 29.88 20.02 24.65
CA GLN A 264 29.61 18.83 23.84
C GLN A 264 28.37 18.99 22.97
N LYS A 265 27.32 19.67 23.49
CA LYS A 265 26.13 19.97 22.71
C LYS A 265 26.45 20.90 21.53
N ALA A 266 27.21 21.97 21.77
CA ALA A 266 27.66 22.88 20.71
C ALA A 266 28.47 22.14 19.62
N ILE A 267 29.36 21.22 20.01
CA ILE A 267 30.11 20.39 19.05
C ILE A 267 29.18 19.48 18.24
N SER A 268 28.14 18.91 18.85
CA SER A 268 27.23 17.98 18.17
C SER A 268 26.38 18.61 17.07
N VAL A 269 26.14 19.92 17.15
CA VAL A 269 25.31 20.66 16.18
C VAL A 269 26.13 21.31 15.06
N LEU A 270 27.47 21.39 15.22
CA LEU A 270 28.34 21.91 14.17
C LEU A 270 28.38 20.97 12.95
N PRO A 271 28.41 21.52 11.73
CA PRO A 271 28.60 20.71 10.53
C PRO A 271 29.98 20.03 10.55
N LYS A 272 30.04 18.77 10.12
CA LYS A 272 31.31 18.00 10.09
C LYS A 272 32.30 18.51 9.05
N HIS A 273 31.82 19.21 8.02
CA HIS A 273 32.66 19.95 7.08
C HIS A 273 32.56 21.45 7.37
N LEU A 274 33.66 22.04 7.81
CA LEU A 274 33.78 23.47 8.11
C LEU A 274 34.32 24.21 6.89
N SER A 275 33.47 24.95 6.17
CA SER A 275 33.92 25.78 5.05
C SER A 275 34.63 27.08 5.48
N HIS A 276 34.40 27.50 6.73
CA HIS A 276 35.02 28.66 7.38
C HIS A 276 35.33 28.32 8.84
N ASP A 277 36.17 29.12 9.49
CA ASP A 277 36.50 28.93 10.90
C ASP A 277 35.23 28.95 11.76
N ALA A 278 35.12 27.97 12.67
CA ALA A 278 34.03 27.86 13.64
C ALA A 278 34.57 28.11 15.04
N THR A 279 33.95 29.02 15.80
CA THR A 279 34.32 29.34 17.18
C THR A 279 33.17 29.04 18.13
N ILE A 280 33.48 28.31 19.21
CA ILE A 280 32.58 28.11 20.34
C ILE A 280 33.06 29.03 21.47
N TYR A 281 32.23 29.99 21.84
CA TYR A 281 32.46 30.90 22.96
C TYR A 281 31.86 30.34 24.25
N VAL A 282 32.67 30.22 25.29
CA VAL A 282 32.27 29.66 26.58
C VAL A 282 32.21 30.75 27.64
N ASP A 283 31.05 30.88 28.29
CA ASP A 283 30.78 31.86 29.34
C ASP A 283 30.41 31.16 30.66
N GLY A 284 31.44 30.90 31.47
CA GLY A 284 31.33 30.20 32.76
C GLY A 284 31.63 28.71 32.69
N ASP A 285 31.39 28.03 33.80
CA ASP A 285 31.73 26.61 33.97
C ASP A 285 30.73 25.70 33.27
N THR A 286 31.23 24.58 32.76
CA THR A 286 30.49 23.64 31.91
C THR A 286 30.69 22.22 32.42
N ALA A 287 29.61 21.46 32.55
CA ALA A 287 29.70 20.07 32.98
C ALA A 287 30.16 19.15 31.84
N GLY A 288 30.87 18.07 32.20
CA GLY A 288 31.16 16.95 31.32
C GLY A 288 32.48 17.04 30.54
N GLY A 289 32.78 15.95 29.85
CA GLY A 289 33.94 15.86 28.96
C GLY A 289 33.62 16.35 27.55
N ILE A 290 34.66 16.63 26.79
CA ILE A 290 34.60 17.11 25.42
C ILE A 290 35.12 16.03 24.49
N ASN A 291 34.34 15.64 23.49
CA ASN A 291 34.76 14.77 22.39
C ASN A 291 34.57 15.50 21.05
N ILE A 292 35.68 15.90 20.45
CA ILE A 292 35.74 16.54 19.13
C ILE A 292 36.17 15.45 18.13
N SER A 293 35.26 15.04 17.24
CA SER A 293 35.59 14.02 16.26
C SER A 293 34.91 14.17 14.90
N GLY A 294 35.63 13.76 13.87
CA GLY A 294 35.16 13.69 12.49
C GLY A 294 35.02 15.03 11.77
N PHE A 295 35.70 16.09 12.24
CA PHE A 295 35.67 17.39 11.57
C PHE A 295 36.71 17.50 10.45
N THR A 296 36.32 18.16 9.35
CA THR A 296 37.13 18.38 8.14
C THR A 296 37.02 19.85 7.72
N GLY A 297 38.00 20.37 6.97
CA GLY A 297 37.98 21.74 6.45
C GLY A 297 38.73 22.76 7.32
N ALA A 298 38.11 23.92 7.53
CA ALA A 298 38.64 25.08 8.26
C ALA A 298 38.76 24.86 9.78
N LYS A 299 39.35 25.81 10.50
CA LYS A 299 39.74 25.64 11.91
C LYS A 299 38.52 25.60 12.85
N LEU A 300 38.54 24.70 13.83
CA LEU A 300 37.61 24.71 14.97
C LEU A 300 38.30 25.34 16.18
N ASN A 301 37.68 26.34 16.79
CA ASN A 301 38.19 27.05 17.95
C ASN A 301 37.22 26.94 19.12
N ILE A 302 37.74 26.70 20.33
CA ILE A 302 37.00 26.78 21.59
C ILE A 302 37.73 27.80 22.46
N ALA A 303 37.03 28.87 22.79
CA ALA A 303 37.61 30.02 23.46
C ALA A 303 36.63 30.58 24.51
N PRO A 304 37.13 31.26 25.55
CA PRO A 304 36.25 31.96 26.47
C PRO A 304 35.56 33.12 25.75
N LYS A 305 34.33 33.43 26.16
CA LYS A 305 33.58 34.59 25.66
C LYS A 305 34.31 35.89 25.97
N THR A 306 34.82 36.01 27.20
CA THR A 306 35.64 37.15 27.64
C THR A 306 37.11 36.75 27.62
N SER A 307 37.95 37.56 26.96
CA SER A 307 39.38 37.27 26.85
C SER A 307 40.03 37.03 28.22
N SER A 308 40.84 35.98 28.32
CA SER A 308 41.57 35.58 29.54
C SER A 308 40.74 35.05 30.71
N GLN A 309 39.42 34.88 30.56
CA GLN A 309 38.63 34.12 31.52
C GLN A 309 38.89 32.62 31.35
N ILE A 310 39.22 31.93 32.44
CA ILE A 310 39.36 30.48 32.45
C ILE A 310 38.00 29.85 32.72
N TYR A 311 37.53 28.98 31.83
CA TYR A 311 36.30 28.19 32.06
C TYR A 311 36.66 26.80 32.61
N HIS A 312 35.93 26.34 33.62
CA HIS A 312 36.15 25.02 34.21
C HIS A 312 35.26 23.95 33.57
N MET A 313 35.79 22.73 33.45
CA MET A 313 35.06 21.54 33.01
C MET A 313 35.35 20.35 33.90
N THR A 314 34.39 19.43 34.04
CA THR A 314 34.49 18.27 34.95
C THR A 314 34.89 16.96 34.26
N GLY A 315 35.28 17.02 32.98
CA GLY A 315 35.66 15.85 32.19
C GLY A 315 36.90 16.07 31.31
N ARG A 316 37.42 14.97 30.76
CA ARG A 316 38.55 15.00 29.83
C ARG A 316 38.17 15.60 28.47
N VAL A 317 39.17 16.06 27.75
CA VAL A 317 39.09 16.58 26.39
C VAL A 317 39.76 15.61 25.43
N LEU A 318 38.96 15.06 24.53
CA LEU A 318 39.34 14.06 23.55
C LEU A 318 39.15 14.64 22.15
N VAL A 319 40.24 14.74 21.39
CA VAL A 319 40.24 15.24 20.01
C VAL A 319 40.68 14.10 19.11
N GLU A 320 39.75 13.51 18.37
CA GLU A 320 40.01 12.26 17.62
C GLU A 320 39.49 12.28 16.19
N ASN A 321 40.25 11.69 15.26
CA ASN A 321 39.82 11.52 13.87
C ASN A 321 39.42 12.83 13.18
N ASN A 322 40.11 13.94 13.49
CA ASN A 322 39.88 15.23 12.85
C ASN A 322 40.92 15.51 11.78
N HIS A 323 40.45 16.03 10.65
CA HIS A 323 41.27 16.47 9.53
C HIS A 323 41.39 18.00 9.44
N CYS A 324 40.72 18.74 10.31
CA CYS A 324 40.89 20.17 10.47
C CYS A 324 41.77 20.53 11.69
N PRO A 325 42.42 21.70 11.71
CA PRO A 325 43.07 22.21 12.92
C PRO A 325 42.05 22.48 14.02
N VAL A 326 42.39 22.13 15.26
CA VAL A 326 41.55 22.36 16.44
C VAL A 326 42.34 23.17 17.46
N GLU A 327 41.78 24.28 17.94
CA GLU A 327 42.37 25.09 19.01
C GLU A 327 41.42 25.17 20.21
N ILE A 328 41.97 24.94 21.40
CA ILE A 328 41.27 25.04 22.67
C ILE A 328 42.07 25.98 23.55
N SER A 329 41.41 27.00 24.11
CA SER A 329 42.10 28.07 24.82
C SER A 329 41.45 28.43 26.16
N TYR A 330 42.25 28.81 27.16
CA TYR A 330 41.82 29.30 28.48
C TYR A 330 40.82 28.38 29.19
N CYS A 331 41.21 27.12 29.36
CA CYS A 331 40.33 26.08 29.87
C CYS A 331 40.96 25.32 31.03
N TYR A 332 40.14 24.91 32.01
CA TYR A 332 40.61 24.09 33.11
C TYR A 332 39.78 22.83 33.27
N SER A 333 40.40 21.66 33.16
CA SER A 333 39.72 20.38 33.35
C SER A 333 40.01 19.81 34.74
N ASP A 334 38.96 19.64 35.55
CA ASP A 334 39.00 18.89 36.79
C ASP A 334 38.46 17.47 36.56
N TYR A 335 39.36 16.57 36.16
CA TYR A 335 39.00 15.22 35.74
C TYR A 335 39.29 14.20 36.84
N ALA A 336 38.27 13.46 37.26
CA ALA A 336 38.44 12.29 38.13
C ALA A 336 39.09 11.14 37.33
N ALA A 337 40.41 11.19 37.22
CA ALA A 337 41.13 10.37 36.26
C ALA A 337 41.21 8.88 36.62
N VAL A 338 41.28 8.06 35.58
CA VAL A 338 41.54 6.61 35.65
C VAL A 338 42.98 6.36 35.22
N SER A 339 43.67 5.40 35.84
CA SER A 339 45.06 5.04 35.49
C SER A 339 45.24 4.83 33.98
N GLY A 340 46.31 5.40 33.41
CA GLY A 340 46.65 5.26 31.99
C GLY A 340 45.87 6.17 31.03
N THR A 341 45.16 7.18 31.53
CA THR A 341 44.43 8.16 30.70
C THR A 341 45.20 9.47 30.56
N GLN A 342 44.82 10.27 29.56
CA GLN A 342 45.25 11.67 29.46
C GLN A 342 44.05 12.61 29.49
N VAL A 343 44.26 13.81 30.06
CA VAL A 343 43.19 14.81 30.20
C VAL A 343 42.92 15.51 28.89
N PHE A 344 43.95 16.02 28.23
CA PHE A 344 43.90 16.53 26.87
C PHE A 344 44.57 15.54 25.94
N THR A 345 43.77 14.77 25.20
CA THR A 345 44.25 13.73 24.29
C THR A 345 43.98 14.13 22.84
N ALA A 346 45.02 14.09 22.00
CA ALA A 346 44.89 14.12 20.55
C ALA A 346 45.22 12.73 19.99
N SER A 347 44.33 12.13 19.19
CA SER A 347 44.57 10.80 18.61
C SER A 347 44.06 10.72 17.17
N ASN A 348 44.86 10.16 16.26
CA ASN A 348 44.49 9.99 14.84
C ASN A 348 44.00 11.28 14.15
N ASN A 349 44.61 12.43 14.48
CA ASN A 349 44.30 13.71 13.85
C ASN A 349 45.36 14.04 12.80
N SER A 350 44.94 14.40 11.59
CA SER A 350 45.86 14.97 10.59
C SER A 350 45.97 16.49 10.70
N GLY A 351 44.95 17.15 11.28
CA GLY A 351 45.04 18.54 11.72
C GLY A 351 45.79 18.66 13.05
N ILE A 352 46.48 19.80 13.26
CA ILE A 352 47.17 20.08 14.52
C ILE A 352 46.14 20.41 15.59
N THR A 353 46.20 19.71 16.72
CA THR A 353 45.47 20.07 17.94
C THR A 353 46.33 21.02 18.77
N LYS A 354 45.82 22.21 19.06
CA LYS A 354 46.52 23.22 19.86
C LYS A 354 45.76 23.48 21.15
N VAL A 355 46.48 23.46 22.26
CA VAL A 355 45.94 23.71 23.60
C VAL A 355 46.70 24.89 24.20
N VAL A 356 46.02 26.00 24.43
CA VAL A 356 46.62 27.31 24.75
C VAL A 356 46.13 27.82 26.09
N ASN A 357 47.02 28.13 27.04
CA ASN A 357 46.63 28.61 28.37
C ASN A 357 45.59 27.72 29.04
N CYS A 358 45.65 26.41 28.82
CA CYS A 358 44.77 25.46 29.49
C CYS A 358 45.53 24.72 30.59
N GLY A 359 44.78 24.20 31.55
CA GLY A 359 45.32 23.40 32.63
C GLY A 359 44.42 22.25 33.03
N ALA A 360 44.96 21.40 33.89
CA ALA A 360 44.24 20.25 34.41
C ALA A 360 44.60 19.97 35.88
N SER A 361 43.63 19.44 36.62
CA SER A 361 43.81 18.69 37.87
C SER A 361 43.20 17.30 37.75
N THR A 362 43.76 16.38 38.51
CA THR A 362 43.16 15.08 38.72
C THR A 362 43.29 14.66 40.19
N SER A 363 42.42 13.76 40.64
CA SER A 363 42.65 13.00 41.87
C SER A 363 43.99 12.24 41.76
N PRO A 364 44.78 12.04 42.83
CA PRO A 364 46.07 11.36 42.75
C PRO A 364 45.90 9.91 42.29
N VAL A 365 46.18 9.67 41.01
CA VAL A 365 46.20 8.34 40.41
C VAL A 365 47.51 8.16 39.63
N ASN A 366 48.06 6.95 39.67
CA ASN A 366 49.28 6.62 38.95
C ASN A 366 49.02 6.65 37.42
N GLU A 367 50.06 6.97 36.65
CA GLU A 367 50.07 6.92 35.18
C GLU A 367 49.10 7.85 34.42
N VAL A 368 48.61 8.93 35.03
CA VAL A 368 47.82 9.94 34.31
C VAL A 368 48.69 11.10 33.86
N SER A 369 48.44 11.55 32.64
CA SER A 369 49.13 12.70 32.03
C SER A 369 48.13 13.81 31.69
N PRO A 370 48.45 15.09 31.92
CA PRO A 370 47.55 16.18 31.54
C PRO A 370 47.48 16.34 30.02
N TYR A 371 48.57 16.09 29.29
CA TYR A 371 48.62 16.27 27.83
C TYR A 371 49.17 15.03 27.14
N GLY A 372 48.46 14.54 26.12
CA GLY A 372 48.76 13.30 25.41
C GLY A 372 48.56 13.40 23.89
N ALA A 373 49.45 12.79 23.12
CA ALA A 373 49.25 12.60 21.68
C ALA A 373 49.52 11.15 21.26
N ASP A 374 48.57 10.55 20.55
CA ASP A 374 48.61 9.16 20.11
C ASP A 374 48.33 9.02 18.62
N ASN A 375 48.68 7.87 18.03
CA ASN A 375 48.29 7.48 16.67
C ASN A 375 48.54 8.59 15.63
N PHE A 376 49.80 9.03 15.50
CA PHE A 376 50.23 10.06 14.55
C PHE A 376 49.61 11.46 14.70
N ALA A 377 48.87 11.72 15.79
CA ALA A 377 48.36 13.06 16.06
C ALA A 377 49.45 14.02 16.52
N VAL A 378 49.26 15.32 16.26
CA VAL A 378 50.12 16.39 16.77
C VAL A 378 49.37 17.22 17.78
N LEU A 379 49.84 17.23 19.03
CA LEU A 379 49.37 18.10 20.10
C LEU A 379 50.39 19.23 20.35
N HIS A 380 49.99 20.48 20.19
CA HIS A 380 50.80 21.64 20.53
C HIS A 380 50.28 22.32 21.78
N VAL A 381 51.02 22.20 22.88
CA VAL A 381 50.71 22.83 24.17
C VAL A 381 51.45 24.16 24.26
N VAL A 382 50.71 25.25 24.44
CA VAL A 382 51.23 26.61 24.60
C VAL A 382 50.81 27.16 25.96
N ASN A 383 51.78 27.50 26.83
CA ASN A 383 51.54 27.96 28.20
C ASN A 383 50.58 27.04 28.98
N GLY A 384 50.87 25.74 29.00
CA GLY A 384 50.13 24.82 29.86
C GLY A 384 50.31 25.19 31.34
N TYR A 385 49.32 24.89 32.18
CA TYR A 385 49.51 24.93 33.63
C TYR A 385 48.96 23.66 34.29
N ARG A 386 49.60 23.23 35.37
CA ARG A 386 49.31 21.97 36.06
C ARG A 386 49.26 22.21 37.56
N VAL A 387 48.28 21.63 38.23
CA VAL A 387 48.02 21.91 39.66
C VAL A 387 48.43 20.74 40.55
N SER A 388 47.91 19.53 40.34
CA SER A 388 48.22 18.35 41.18
C SER A 388 47.72 17.02 40.56
N GLY A 389 48.26 15.88 41.03
CA GLY A 389 47.65 14.56 40.82
C GLY A 389 48.17 13.72 39.64
N PHE A 390 49.23 14.14 38.95
CA PHE A 390 49.72 13.48 37.74
C PHE A 390 50.99 12.66 37.97
N GLY A 391 51.07 11.47 37.35
CA GLY A 391 52.28 10.65 37.31
C GLY A 391 53.29 11.12 36.26
N HIS A 392 52.82 11.73 35.17
CA HIS A 392 53.64 12.29 34.08
C HIS A 392 53.07 13.63 33.61
N ALA A 393 53.91 14.51 33.05
CA ALA A 393 53.46 15.79 32.48
C ALA A 393 53.05 15.69 31.01
N TYR A 394 53.69 14.82 30.24
CA TYR A 394 53.43 14.66 28.80
C TYR A 394 53.53 13.21 28.38
N PHE A 395 52.59 12.80 27.53
CA PHE A 395 52.52 11.46 26.97
C PHE A 395 52.53 11.49 25.44
N ALA A 396 53.33 10.64 24.82
CA ALA A 396 53.30 10.45 23.37
C ALA A 396 53.43 8.97 23.01
N SER A 397 52.57 8.45 22.15
CA SER A 397 52.68 7.06 21.69
C SER A 397 52.27 6.86 20.23
N PHE A 398 52.64 5.71 19.63
CA PHE A 398 52.26 5.28 18.28
C PHE A 398 52.41 6.38 17.22
N GLY A 399 53.60 6.99 17.15
CA GLY A 399 53.91 8.07 16.20
C GLY A 399 53.30 9.43 16.53
N GLY A 400 52.55 9.56 17.63
CA GLY A 400 52.03 10.83 18.13
C GLY A 400 53.14 11.79 18.54
N ARG A 401 52.91 13.09 18.37
CA ARG A 401 53.87 14.15 18.68
C ARG A 401 53.29 15.21 19.60
N VAL A 402 53.93 15.44 20.73
CA VAL A 402 53.62 16.56 21.63
C VAL A 402 54.68 17.64 21.47
N VAL A 403 54.26 18.85 21.12
CA VAL A 403 55.11 20.05 21.08
C VAL A 403 54.76 20.94 22.25
N VAL A 404 55.75 21.41 22.99
CA VAL A 404 55.57 22.19 24.22
C VAL A 404 56.26 23.54 24.09
N GLN A 405 55.47 24.61 24.17
CA GLN A 405 55.92 26.00 24.13
C GLN A 405 55.39 26.73 25.37
N GLY A 406 56.13 26.66 26.47
CA GLY A 406 55.76 27.26 27.76
C GLY A 406 54.89 26.32 28.61
N ASP A 407 55.28 26.15 29.86
CA ASP A 407 54.47 25.53 30.90
C ASP A 407 54.83 26.11 32.26
N SER A 408 53.82 26.49 33.05
CA SER A 408 53.98 27.11 34.37
C SER A 408 53.47 26.22 35.50
N GLY A 409 53.42 24.89 35.29
CA GLY A 409 52.93 23.95 36.30
C GLY A 409 53.78 23.92 37.57
N ASN A 410 53.13 23.92 38.73
CA ASN A 410 53.78 23.99 40.06
C ASN A 410 53.83 22.62 40.77
N ALA A 411 53.43 21.54 40.10
CA ALA A 411 53.33 20.21 40.68
C ALA A 411 54.67 19.44 40.59
N PRO A 412 55.18 18.85 41.69
CA PRO A 412 56.34 17.97 41.64
C PRO A 412 55.99 16.68 40.89
N ILE A 413 56.75 16.34 39.83
CA ILE A 413 56.53 15.18 38.98
C ILE A 413 57.80 14.34 38.91
N SER A 414 57.72 13.07 39.31
CA SER A 414 58.88 12.17 39.35
C SER A 414 59.34 11.72 37.95
N GLN A 415 58.45 11.74 36.95
CA GLN A 415 58.72 11.28 35.59
C GLN A 415 58.00 12.18 34.56
N PRO A 416 58.56 13.35 34.24
CA PRO A 416 57.85 14.39 33.50
C PRO A 416 57.46 14.01 32.06
N PHE A 417 58.23 13.14 31.42
CA PHE A 417 58.05 12.81 30.00
C PHE A 417 57.87 11.30 29.83
N ARG A 418 56.88 10.91 29.01
CA ARG A 418 56.54 9.52 28.74
C ARG A 418 56.34 9.33 27.23
N ALA A 419 57.37 8.89 26.51
CA ALA A 419 57.31 8.61 25.07
C ALA A 419 57.58 7.12 24.77
N TYR A 420 56.66 6.45 24.07
CA TYR A 420 56.73 5.02 23.70
C TYR A 420 56.33 4.77 22.24
N ASN A 421 56.69 3.61 21.68
CA ASN A 421 56.24 3.12 20.37
C ASN A 421 56.33 4.18 19.24
N GLY A 422 57.45 4.90 19.16
CA GLY A 422 57.68 5.94 18.16
C GLY A 422 57.07 7.31 18.47
N GLY A 423 56.51 7.51 19.67
CA GLY A 423 56.05 8.82 20.14
C GLY A 423 57.19 9.84 20.29
N ILE A 424 56.90 11.12 20.04
CA ILE A 424 57.88 12.22 20.07
C ILE A 424 57.38 13.32 21.01
N ILE A 425 58.22 13.74 21.95
CA ILE A 425 57.97 14.94 22.77
C ILE A 425 59.03 15.99 22.43
N GLN A 426 58.60 17.16 21.98
CA GLN A 426 59.46 18.28 21.61
C GLN A 426 59.22 19.46 22.53
N ILE A 427 60.28 19.97 23.17
CA ILE A 427 60.23 21.09 24.11
C ILE A 427 60.93 22.28 23.48
N LEU A 428 60.21 23.40 23.27
CA LEU A 428 60.71 24.59 22.58
C LEU A 428 61.10 25.74 23.52
N SER A 429 60.45 25.87 24.68
CA SER A 429 60.80 26.86 25.69
C SER A 429 60.08 26.53 27.00
N THR A 430 60.80 26.09 28.02
CA THR A 430 60.24 25.81 29.36
C THR A 430 61.27 26.08 30.43
N SER A 431 60.82 26.28 31.67
CA SER A 431 61.62 26.36 32.89
C SER A 431 61.87 24.97 33.53
N PHE A 432 61.74 23.88 32.76
CA PHE A 432 61.87 22.52 33.31
C PHE A 432 63.32 22.20 33.69
N THR A 433 63.51 21.76 34.94
CA THR A 433 64.80 21.31 35.48
C THR A 433 64.65 19.89 36.06
N GLN A 434 64.38 18.87 35.24
CA GLN A 434 64.15 17.49 35.73
C GLN A 434 64.59 16.40 34.73
N THR A 435 64.92 15.21 35.25
CA THR A 435 65.40 14.02 34.51
C THR A 435 64.35 13.49 33.52
N THR A 436 64.79 13.12 32.31
CA THR A 436 63.92 12.65 31.22
C THR A 436 63.91 11.13 31.11
N TRP A 437 62.75 10.49 30.86
CA TRP A 437 62.66 9.06 30.56
C TRP A 437 62.02 8.84 29.19
N ALA A 438 62.70 8.13 28.29
CA ALA A 438 62.17 7.70 27.00
C ALA A 438 62.43 6.20 26.84
N SER A 439 61.43 5.43 26.43
CA SER A 439 61.58 4.00 26.15
C SER A 439 60.89 3.71 24.83
N GLN A 440 61.67 3.36 23.80
CA GLN A 440 61.17 3.17 22.42
C GLN A 440 60.48 4.42 21.82
N GLY A 441 60.84 5.63 22.29
CA GLY A 441 60.36 6.92 21.80
C GLY A 441 61.49 7.97 21.78
N SER A 442 61.20 9.23 21.49
CA SER A 442 62.19 10.32 21.45
C SER A 442 61.74 11.57 22.17
N VAL A 443 62.65 12.18 22.93
CA VAL A 443 62.46 13.49 23.56
C VAL A 443 63.48 14.46 22.96
N ILE A 444 63.01 15.56 22.37
CA ILE A 444 63.83 16.58 21.73
C ILE A 444 63.71 17.86 22.56
N VAL A 445 64.79 18.27 23.20
CA VAL A 445 64.85 19.51 23.99
C VAL A 445 65.58 20.58 23.19
N LYS A 446 64.87 21.64 22.83
CA LYS A 446 65.44 22.84 22.21
C LYS A 446 65.23 23.99 23.20
N SER A 447 66.17 24.16 24.13
CA SER A 447 66.09 25.15 25.21
C SER A 447 67.38 25.97 25.29
N THR A 448 67.24 27.28 25.50
CA THR A 448 68.29 28.13 26.09
C THR A 448 68.22 27.98 27.61
N GLY A 449 68.87 26.94 28.18
CA GLY A 449 69.04 26.80 29.64
C GLY A 449 68.54 25.51 30.29
N ALA A 450 68.11 24.49 29.55
CA ALA A 450 67.77 23.19 30.14
C ALA A 450 69.03 22.34 30.41
N THR A 451 69.20 21.89 31.65
CA THR A 451 70.23 20.91 32.02
C THR A 451 69.63 19.52 31.86
N ILE A 452 70.17 18.71 30.95
CA ILE A 452 69.82 17.29 30.80
C ILE A 452 70.66 16.52 31.82
N GLY A 453 70.02 15.89 32.80
CA GLY A 453 70.65 15.02 33.80
C GLY A 453 70.55 13.56 33.41
#